data_AF-A0A1Q8QJV6-F1
#
_entry.id   AF-A0A1Q8QJV6-F1
#
_cell.length_a   1.000
_cell.length_b   1.000
_cell.length_c   1.000
_cell.angle_alpha   90.00
_cell.angle_beta   90.00
_cell.angle_gamma   90.00
#
_symmetry.space_group_name_H-M   'P 1'
#
loop_
_entity.id
_entity.type
_entity.pdbx_description
1 polymer ?
#
loop_
_entity_poly.entity_id
_entity_poly.type
_entity_poly.pdbx_seq_one_letter_code
_entity_poly.pdbx_strand_id
1 'polypeptide(L)' 'MPVLGPDGKFVHCSYCTQKFRFEYDARKHEQEKHINLP' A
#
# COMPACT_ATOMS: atom_id res chain seq x y z
N MET A 1 16.97 14.57 0.81
CA MET A 1 15.62 14.82 0.23
C MET A 1 15.16 13.47 -0.31
N PRO A 2 14.01 12.91 0.10
CA PRO A 2 13.66 11.56 -0.33
C PRO A 2 13.36 11.58 -1.83
N VAL A 3 14.10 10.78 -2.59
CA VAL A 3 14.00 10.69 -4.05
C VAL A 3 12.70 9.95 -4.38
N LEU A 4 11.75 10.68 -4.94
CA LEU A 4 10.50 10.13 -5.47
C LEU A 4 10.86 9.28 -6.71
N GLY A 5 10.51 7.99 -6.71
CA GLY A 5 10.77 7.12 -7.86
C GLY A 5 10.11 7.63 -9.16
N PRO A 6 10.51 7.15 -10.35
CA PRO A 6 10.18 7.76 -11.64
C PRO A 6 8.69 7.83 -12.00
N ASP A 7 7.81 7.11 -11.30
CA ASP A 7 6.34 7.21 -11.49
C ASP A 7 5.62 7.94 -10.33
N GLY A 8 6.32 8.27 -9.24
CA GLY A 8 5.80 9.04 -8.09
C GLY A 8 4.60 8.45 -7.33
N LYS A 9 4.00 7.38 -7.84
CA LYS A 9 2.75 6.78 -7.37
C LYS A 9 3.06 5.62 -6.45
N PHE A 10 3.02 5.89 -5.15
CA PHE A 10 2.88 4.84 -4.16
C PHE A 10 1.39 4.55 -3.98
N VAL A 11 1.02 3.29 -3.88
CA VAL A 11 -0.33 2.86 -3.54
C VAL A 11 -0.43 2.81 -2.02
N HIS A 12 -1.46 3.46 -1.48
CA HIS A 12 -1.70 3.48 -0.05
C HIS A 12 -2.69 2.37 0.29
N CYS A 13 -2.48 1.69 1.41
CA CYS A 13 -3.51 0.83 1.98
C CYS A 13 -4.72 1.70 2.37
N SER A 14 -5.94 1.22 2.07
CA SER A 14 -7.17 1.95 2.39
C SER A 14 -7.49 1.91 3.89
N TYR A 15 -6.93 0.95 4.61
CA TYR A 15 -7.20 0.68 6.02
C TYR A 15 -6.09 1.15 6.96
N CYS A 16 -4.89 1.45 6.44
CA CYS A 16 -3.77 1.93 7.25
C CYS A 16 -2.82 2.84 6.47
N THR A 17 -1.91 3.52 7.17
CA THR A 17 -0.97 4.49 6.57
C THR A 17 0.22 3.85 5.85
N GLN A 18 0.15 2.55 5.54
CA GLN A 18 1.22 1.82 4.88
C GLN A 18 1.22 2.11 3.37
N LYS A 19 2.42 2.31 2.82
CA LYS A 19 2.64 2.72 1.43
C LYS A 19 3.35 1.61 0.70
N PHE A 20 2.85 1.25 -0.46
CA PHE A 20 3.36 0.18 -1.30
C PHE A 20 3.77 0.75 -2.66
N ARG A 21 4.75 0.09 -3.28
CA ARG A 21 5.19 0.47 -4.63
C ARG A 21 4.24 -0.03 -5.72
N PHE A 22 3.49 -1.10 -5.43
CA PHE A 22 2.56 -1.73 -6.37
C PHE A 22 1.19 -1.93 -5.73
N GLU A 23 0.14 -1.83 -6.56
CA GLU A 23 -1.24 -2.07 -6.14
C GLU A 23 -1.45 -3.52 -5.68
N TYR A 24 -0.76 -4.48 -6.31
CA TYR A 24 -0.82 -5.90 -5.91
C TYR A 24 -0.36 -6.10 -4.46
N ASP A 25 0.75 -5.48 -4.06
CA ASP A 25 1.25 -5.56 -2.68
C ASP A 25 0.28 -4.89 -1.70
N ALA A 26 -0.29 -3.74 -2.07
CA ALA A 26 -1.30 -3.06 -1.25
C ALA A 26 -2.54 -3.95 -1.06
N ARG A 27 -3.10 -4.53 -2.14
CA ARG A 27 -4.26 -5.42 -2.06
C ARG A 27 -3.99 -6.71 -1.32
N LYS A 28 -2.78 -7.27 -1.44
CA LYS A 28 -2.38 -8.46 -0.67
C LYS A 28 -2.24 -8.12 0.81
N HIS A 29 -1.66 -6.96 1.14
CA HIS A 29 -1.59 -6.47 2.51
C HIS A 29 -2.98 -6.22 3.10
N GLU A 30 -3.87 -5.54 2.37
CA GLU A 30 -5.26 -5.34 2.77
C GLU A 30 -5.95 -6.66 3.06
N GLN A 31 -5.69 -7.66 2.21
CA GLN A 31 -6.15 -9.00 2.50
C GLN A 31 -5.48 -9.58 3.76
N GLU A 32 -4.18 -9.83 3.79
CA GLU A 32 -3.56 -10.57 4.90
C GLU A 32 -3.59 -9.85 6.26
N LYS A 33 -3.55 -8.51 6.28
CA LYS A 33 -3.54 -7.70 7.50
C LYS A 33 -4.91 -7.18 7.90
N HIS A 34 -5.83 -7.01 6.94
CA HIS A 34 -7.15 -6.44 7.19
C HIS A 34 -8.33 -7.37 6.83
N ILE A 35 -8.10 -8.64 6.42
CA ILE A 35 -9.16 -9.68 6.25
C ILE A 35 -9.94 -9.96 7.53
N ASN A 36 -9.36 -9.67 8.70
CA ASN A 36 -10.01 -9.89 9.99
C ASN A 36 -10.76 -8.66 10.55
N LEU A 37 -11.05 -7.65 9.74
CA LEU A 37 -11.97 -6.57 10.14
C LEU A 37 -13.41 -6.99 9.79
N PRO A 38 -14.26 -7.28 10.78
CA PRO A 38 -15.69 -7.53 10.57
C PRO A 38 -16.45 -6.27 10.12
#